data_AF-A0A256ZZ12-F1
#
_entry.id   AF-A0A256ZZ12-F1
#
_cell.length_a   1.000
_cell.length_b   1.000
_cell.length_c   1.000
_cell.angle_alpha   90.00
_cell.angle_beta   90.00
_cell.angle_gamma   90.00
#
_symmetry.space_group_name_H-M   'P 1'
#
loop_
_entity.id
_entity.type
_entity.pdbx_description
1 polymer ?
#
loop_
_entity_poly.entity_id
_entity_poly.type
_entity_poly.pdbx_seq_one_letter_code
_entity_poly.pdbx_strand_id
1 'polypeptide(L)'
;MQCPYCSSNDTKVIDSRETGSSIRRRRECLNCGNRFTTYERVEDIPFMVIKKDGRREHFNREKIKTGVMKACEKRPISMEKIEQLVDKVEVELRRMGKMEIESKVIGRLVVRELKKLDKIAYIRFASVYREFNDIESFENELKKLKKAKKSN
;
A
#
# COMPACT_ATOMS: atom_id res chain seq x y z
N MET A 1 19.39 -7.44 -21.63
CA MET A 1 18.31 -6.81 -22.41
C MET A 1 18.60 -7.07 -23.87
N GLN A 2 17.63 -7.61 -24.61
CA GLN A 2 17.81 -8.00 -26.00
C GLN A 2 17.61 -6.79 -26.93
N CYS A 3 18.46 -6.65 -27.95
CA CYS A 3 18.33 -5.62 -28.97
C CYS A 3 17.09 -5.88 -29.84
N PRO A 4 16.18 -4.91 -30.01
CA PRO A 4 14.95 -5.12 -30.79
C PRO A 4 15.20 -5.21 -32.31
N TYR A 5 16.39 -4.87 -32.79
CA TYR A 5 16.71 -4.81 -34.22
C TYR A 5 17.45 -6.05 -34.72
N CYS A 6 18.37 -6.60 -33.91
CA CYS A 6 19.24 -7.71 -34.31
C CYS A 6 19.23 -8.86 -33.30
N SER A 7 18.39 -8.79 -32.26
CA SER A 7 18.21 -9.83 -31.24
C SER A 7 19.45 -10.19 -30.41
N SER A 8 20.56 -9.45 -30.55
CA SER A 8 21.76 -9.61 -29.72
C SER A 8 21.52 -9.16 -28.27
N ASN A 9 22.16 -9.82 -27.31
CA ASN A 9 22.11 -9.46 -25.90
C ASN A 9 23.17 -8.41 -25.50
N ASP A 10 24.14 -8.13 -26.39
CA ASP A 10 25.21 -7.18 -26.14
C ASP A 10 24.73 -5.74 -26.30
N THR A 11 24.32 -5.16 -25.17
CA THR A 11 23.75 -3.81 -25.12
C THR A 11 24.37 -3.03 -23.96
N LYS A 12 24.76 -1.79 -24.23
CA LYS A 12 25.37 -0.87 -23.26
C LYS A 12 24.38 0.23 -22.89
N VAL A 13 24.26 0.55 -21.59
CA VAL A 13 23.49 1.72 -21.13
C VAL A 13 24.32 2.98 -21.35
N ILE A 14 23.73 3.99 -22.00
CA ILE A 14 24.37 5.29 -22.29
C ILE A 14 23.86 6.39 -21.36
N ASP A 15 22.54 6.41 -21.13
CA ASP A 15 21.88 7.45 -20.35
C ASP A 15 20.79 6.79 -19.49
N SER A 16 20.68 7.22 -18.23
CA SER A 16 19.69 6.71 -17.28
C SER A 16 19.04 7.89 -16.58
N ARG A 17 17.71 7.99 -16.68
CA ARG A 17 16.93 9.05 -16.04
C ARG A 17 15.78 8.45 -15.26
N GLU A 18 15.55 8.97 -14.06
CA GLU A 18 14.34 8.66 -13.30
C GLU A 18 13.14 9.39 -13.92
N THR A 19 12.00 8.70 -14.02
CA THR A 19 10.77 9.23 -14.62
C THR A 19 9.56 8.66 -13.88
N GLY A 20 9.07 9.40 -12.89
CA GLY A 20 8.01 8.94 -12.00
C GLY A 20 8.42 7.68 -11.22
N SER A 21 7.64 6.60 -11.35
CA SER A 21 7.92 5.28 -10.73
C SER A 21 8.80 4.35 -11.60
N SER A 22 9.43 4.87 -12.64
CA SER A 22 10.20 4.07 -13.60
C SER A 22 11.57 4.68 -13.92
N ILE A 23 12.52 3.84 -14.32
CA ILE A 23 13.83 4.26 -14.79
C ILE A 23 13.87 4.12 -16.31
N ARG A 24 14.01 5.24 -17.01
CA ARG A 24 14.21 5.27 -18.46
C ARG A 24 15.70 5.12 -18.76
N ARG A 25 16.08 4.06 -19.48
CA ARG A 25 17.46 3.84 -19.93
C ARG A 25 17.57 3.90 -21.44
N ARG A 26 18.48 4.73 -21.96
CA ARG A 26 18.91 4.71 -23.36
C ARG A 26 20.02 3.68 -23.49
N ARG A 27 19.85 2.70 -24.38
CA ARG A 27 20.82 1.65 -24.65
C ARG A 27 21.31 1.72 -26.09
N GLU A 28 22.52 1.26 -26.32
CA GLU A 28 23.11 1.03 -27.64
C GLU A 28 23.51 -0.43 -27.78
N CYS A 29 23.16 -1.04 -28.91
CA CYS A 29 23.58 -2.40 -29.22
C CYS A 29 25.01 -2.40 -29.76
N LEU A 30 25.88 -3.20 -29.16
CA LEU A 30 27.29 -3.31 -29.57
C LEU A 30 27.47 -4.09 -30.88
N ASN A 31 26.46 -4.88 -31.28
CA ASN A 31 26.50 -5.67 -32.52
C ASN A 31 26.06 -4.88 -33.76
N CYS A 32 25.02 -4.04 -33.65
CA CYS A 32 24.45 -3.32 -34.80
C CYS A 32 24.45 -1.79 -34.66
N GLY A 33 25.02 -1.23 -33.58
CA GLY A 33 25.13 0.22 -33.34
C GLY A 33 23.80 0.94 -33.04
N ASN A 34 22.65 0.26 -33.19
CA ASN A 34 21.36 0.89 -33.03
C ASN A 34 21.07 1.24 -31.56
N ARG A 35 20.41 2.39 -31.37
CA ARG A 35 20.02 2.90 -30.06
C ARG A 35 18.54 2.73 -29.81
N PHE A 36 18.19 2.26 -28.62
CA PHE A 36 16.81 2.06 -28.20
C PHE A 36 16.62 2.45 -26.73
N THR A 37 15.37 2.62 -26.31
CA THR A 37 15.02 3.04 -24.95
C THR A 37 14.29 1.90 -24.25
N THR A 38 14.73 1.55 -23.04
CA THR A 38 14.03 0.62 -22.17
C THR A 38 13.46 1.37 -20.97
N TYR A 39 12.27 0.98 -20.54
CA TYR A 39 11.69 1.44 -19.29
C TYR A 39 11.75 0.30 -18.29
N GLU A 40 12.51 0.49 -17.23
CA GLU A 40 12.55 -0.44 -16.10
C GLU A 40 11.54 0.03 -15.06
N ARG A 41 10.64 -0.87 -14.68
CA ARG A 41 9.64 -0.64 -13.65
C ARG A 41 9.85 -1.71 -12.58
N VAL A 42 9.68 -1.33 -11.32
CA VAL A 42 9.58 -2.33 -10.27
C VAL A 42 8.31 -3.13 -10.55
N GLU A 43 8.48 -4.40 -10.89
CA GLU A 43 7.34 -5.29 -11.03
C GLU A 43 6.84 -5.61 -9.63
N ASP A 44 5.72 -5.01 -9.30
CA ASP A 44 5.00 -5.25 -8.08
C ASP A 44 4.45 -6.68 -8.10
N ILE A 45 4.90 -7.53 -7.17
CA ILE A 45 4.39 -8.89 -7.08
C ILE A 45 2.89 -8.80 -6.70
N PRO A 46 1.97 -9.22 -7.58
CA PRO A 46 0.55 -9.18 -7.25
C PRO A 46 0.28 -10.16 -6.10
N PHE A 47 -0.40 -9.68 -5.05
CA PHE A 47 -0.83 -10.52 -3.94
C PHE A 47 -2.35 -10.53 -3.82
N MET A 48 -2.86 -11.65 -3.35
CA MET A 48 -4.28 -11.88 -3.11
C MET A 48 -4.63 -11.52 -1.68
N VAL A 49 -5.84 -11.02 -1.49
CA VAL A 49 -6.43 -10.72 -0.19
C VAL A 49 -7.46 -11.80 0.14
N ILE A 50 -7.25 -12.48 1.27
CA ILE A 50 -8.21 -13.44 1.82
C ILE A 50 -9.22 -12.67 2.68
N LYS A 51 -10.48 -12.65 2.23
CA LYS A 51 -11.61 -12.00 2.90
C LYS A 51 -12.12 -12.83 4.09
N LYS A 52 -12.96 -12.22 4.93
CA LYS A 52 -13.47 -12.88 6.15
C LYS A 52 -14.29 -14.15 5.84
N ASP A 53 -14.99 -14.14 4.70
CA ASP A 53 -15.77 -15.25 4.14
C ASP A 53 -14.89 -16.32 3.43
N GLY A 54 -13.57 -16.16 3.46
CA GLY A 54 -12.62 -17.05 2.79
C GLY A 54 -12.43 -16.75 1.29
N ARG A 55 -13.20 -15.81 0.72
CA ARG A 55 -13.03 -15.42 -0.68
C ARG A 55 -11.65 -14.80 -0.91
N ARG A 56 -11.04 -15.09 -2.06
CA ARG A 56 -9.80 -14.45 -2.51
C ARG A 56 -10.11 -13.38 -3.56
N GLU A 57 -9.51 -12.22 -3.41
CA GLU A 57 -9.57 -11.14 -4.40
C GLU A 57 -8.21 -10.49 -4.59
N HIS A 58 -7.94 -9.93 -5.76
CA HIS A 58 -6.72 -9.14 -5.96
C HIS A 58 -6.70 -7.95 -5.00
N PHE A 59 -5.51 -7.63 -4.49
CA PHE A 59 -5.32 -6.40 -3.73
C PHE A 59 -5.78 -5.18 -4.54
N ASN A 60 -6.58 -4.32 -3.91
CA ASN A 60 -7.05 -3.09 -4.50
C ASN A 60 -6.89 -1.95 -3.49
N ARG A 61 -5.93 -1.06 -3.77
CA ARG A 61 -5.60 0.14 -2.99
C ARG A 61 -6.83 1.04 -2.76
N GLU A 62 -7.69 1.21 -3.78
CA GLU A 62 -8.87 2.06 -3.70
C GLU A 62 -9.88 1.58 -2.67
N LYS A 63 -9.95 0.27 -2.39
CA LYS A 63 -10.80 -0.26 -1.32
C LYS A 63 -10.33 0.22 0.06
N ILE A 64 -9.02 0.27 0.28
CA ILE A 64 -8.45 0.80 1.53
C ILE A 64 -8.71 2.30 1.62
N LYS A 65 -8.40 3.04 0.56
CA LYS A 65 -8.63 4.50 0.50
C LYS A 65 -10.08 4.84 0.82
N THR A 66 -11.03 4.16 0.18
CA THR A 66 -12.47 4.35 0.42
C THR A 66 -12.87 4.05 1.87
N GLY A 67 -12.36 2.97 2.45
CA GLY A 67 -12.62 2.63 3.86
C GLY A 67 -12.07 3.67 4.82
N VAL A 68 -10.87 4.18 4.57
CA VAL A 68 -10.23 5.24 5.36
C VAL A 68 -10.99 6.56 5.23
N MET A 69 -11.37 6.96 4.01
CA MET A 69 -12.15 8.18 3.78
C MET A 69 -13.47 8.18 4.56
N LYS A 70 -14.21 7.06 4.53
CA LYS A 70 -15.45 6.91 5.31
C LYS A 70 -15.20 7.06 6.81
N ALA A 71 -14.11 6.52 7.33
CA ALA A 71 -13.76 6.67 8.74
C ALA A 71 -13.40 8.14 9.10
N CYS A 72 -12.74 8.84 8.17
CA CYS A 72 -12.31 10.22 8.31
C CYS A 72 -13.41 11.27 8.01
N GLU A 73 -14.63 10.86 7.70
CA GLU A 73 -15.71 11.78 7.32
C GLU A 73 -15.99 12.83 8.42
N LYS A 74 -16.12 14.11 8.04
CA LYS A 74 -16.31 15.24 8.99
C LYS A 74 -15.17 15.39 10.02
N ARG A 75 -13.96 14.90 9.70
CA ARG A 75 -12.74 15.15 10.47
C ARG A 75 -11.84 16.14 9.71
N PRO A 76 -11.03 16.96 10.41
CA PRO A 76 -10.09 17.88 9.77
C PRO A 76 -8.83 17.15 9.28
N ILE A 77 -9.01 16.20 8.36
CA ILE A 77 -7.93 15.37 7.80
C ILE A 77 -7.89 15.64 6.29
N SER A 78 -6.73 16.09 5.79
CA SER A 78 -6.56 16.35 4.36
C SER A 78 -6.51 15.04 3.57
N MET A 79 -6.92 15.10 2.30
CA MET A 79 -6.80 13.97 1.37
C MET A 79 -5.36 13.49 1.23
N GLU A 80 -4.39 14.41 1.23
CA GLU A 80 -2.96 14.06 1.20
C GLU A 80 -2.55 13.16 2.37
N LYS A 81 -3.02 13.45 3.60
CA LYS A 81 -2.74 12.59 4.77
C LYS A 81 -3.38 11.21 4.64
N ILE A 82 -4.55 11.12 4.00
CA ILE A 82 -5.21 9.84 3.71
C ILE A 82 -4.37 9.05 2.70
N GLU A 83 -3.90 9.67 1.62
CA GLU A 83 -3.05 9.01 0.63
C GLU A 83 -1.74 8.52 1.24
N GLN A 84 -1.06 9.37 2.01
CA GLN A 84 0.16 8.98 2.73
C GLN A 84 -0.06 7.79 3.68
N LEU A 85 -1.23 7.71 4.32
CA LEU A 85 -1.59 6.57 5.16
C LEU A 85 -1.75 5.30 4.32
N VAL A 86 -2.47 5.39 3.21
CA VAL A 86 -2.69 4.26 2.29
C VAL A 86 -1.37 3.77 1.71
N ASP A 87 -0.47 4.67 1.33
CA ASP A 87 0.86 4.34 0.81
C ASP A 87 1.71 3.60 1.83
N LYS A 88 1.71 4.05 3.09
CA LYS A 88 2.42 3.36 4.18
C LYS A 88 1.89 1.94 4.39
N VAL A 89 0.56 1.77 4.36
CA VAL A 89 -0.06 0.44 4.48
C VAL A 89 0.34 -0.45 3.30
N GLU A 90 0.30 0.08 2.08
CA GLU A 90 0.66 -0.67 0.88
C GLU A 90 2.14 -1.09 0.88
N VAL A 91 3.06 -0.18 1.21
CA VAL A 91 4.49 -0.46 1.33
C VAL A 91 4.74 -1.57 2.37
N GLU A 92 4.06 -1.53 3.52
CA GLU A 92 4.19 -2.58 4.52
C GLU A 92 3.64 -3.93 4.05
N LEU A 93 2.50 -3.95 3.35
CA LEU A 93 1.94 -5.17 2.79
C LEU A 93 2.89 -5.80 1.76
N ARG A 94 3.45 -4.99 0.86
CA ARG A 94 4.44 -5.45 -0.13
C ARG A 94 5.72 -5.97 0.54
N ARG A 95 6.19 -5.29 1.58
CA ARG A 95 7.37 -5.71 2.35
C ARG A 95 7.21 -7.06 3.04
N MET A 96 5.97 -7.51 3.30
CA MET A 96 5.73 -8.86 3.84
C MET A 96 6.10 -9.98 2.86
N GLY A 97 6.19 -9.71 1.55
CA GLY A 97 6.59 -10.69 0.53
C GLY A 97 5.65 -11.90 0.40
N LYS A 98 4.41 -11.78 0.87
CA LYS A 98 3.43 -12.87 0.85
C LYS A 98 2.57 -12.82 -0.41
N MET A 99 2.30 -13.98 -1.01
CA MET A 99 1.36 -14.12 -2.13
C MET A 99 -0.10 -13.95 -1.69
N GLU A 100 -0.42 -14.33 -0.45
CA GLU A 100 -1.76 -14.20 0.12
C GLU A 100 -1.70 -13.48 1.47
N ILE A 101 -2.57 -12.49 1.66
CA ILE A 101 -2.67 -11.70 2.89
C ILE A 101 -4.12 -11.66 3.37
N GLU A 102 -4.35 -12.02 4.63
CA GLU A 102 -5.68 -11.86 5.21
C GLU A 102 -6.09 -10.38 5.30
N SER A 103 -7.34 -10.10 4.96
CA SER A 103 -7.98 -8.80 5.17
C SER A 103 -7.87 -8.29 6.62
N LYS A 104 -7.74 -9.20 7.59
CA LYS A 104 -7.45 -8.88 9.00
C LYS A 104 -6.09 -8.21 9.20
N VAL A 105 -5.07 -8.63 8.46
CA VAL A 105 -3.74 -7.99 8.50
C VAL A 105 -3.84 -6.56 7.99
N ILE A 106 -4.49 -6.36 6.84
CA ILE A 106 -4.71 -5.04 6.24
C ILE A 106 -5.44 -4.11 7.22
N GLY A 107 -6.55 -4.58 7.82
CA GLY A 107 -7.33 -3.80 8.78
C GLY A 107 -6.51 -3.39 10.00
N ARG A 108 -5.64 -4.27 10.53
CA ARG A 108 -4.73 -3.93 11.64
C ARG A 108 -3.74 -2.84 11.28
N LEU A 109 -3.16 -2.88 10.08
CA LEU A 109 -2.22 -1.86 9.61
C LEU A 109 -2.90 -0.49 9.49
N VAL A 110 -4.07 -0.45 8.86
CA VAL A 110 -4.87 0.78 8.72
C VAL A 110 -5.24 1.36 10.08
N VAL A 111 -5.70 0.51 11.01
CA VAL A 111 -6.00 0.91 12.40
C VAL A 111 -4.78 1.52 13.09
N ARG A 112 -3.61 0.91 12.94
CA ARG A 112 -2.38 1.37 13.59
C ARG A 112 -1.98 2.76 13.09
N GLU A 113 -2.09 3.02 11.79
CA GLU A 113 -1.79 4.33 11.22
C GLU A 113 -2.88 5.36 11.54
N LEU A 114 -4.16 4.98 11.47
CA LEU A 114 -5.29 5.86 11.84
C LEU A 114 -5.20 6.30 13.30
N LYS A 115 -4.77 5.42 14.22
CA LYS A 115 -4.62 5.75 15.65
C LYS A 115 -3.62 6.88 15.88
N LYS A 116 -2.60 7.00 15.04
CA LYS A 116 -1.62 8.11 15.06
C LYS A 116 -2.21 9.39 14.47
N LEU A 117 -3.08 9.26 13.47
CA LEU A 117 -3.65 10.37 12.71
C LEU A 117 -4.84 11.03 13.43
N ASP A 118 -5.85 10.25 13.81
CA ASP A 118 -7.05 10.74 14.49
C ASP A 118 -7.76 9.62 15.27
N LYS A 119 -8.03 9.89 16.56
CA LYS A 119 -8.64 8.90 17.45
C LYS A 119 -10.08 8.55 17.08
N ILE A 120 -10.86 9.50 16.53
CA ILE A 120 -12.26 9.27 16.18
C ILE A 120 -12.35 8.47 14.88
N ALA A 121 -11.54 8.81 13.88
CA ALA A 121 -11.43 8.04 12.65
C ALA A 121 -10.96 6.60 12.93
N TYR A 122 -9.98 6.42 13.82
CA TYR A 122 -9.60 5.09 14.31
C TYR A 122 -10.78 4.31 14.89
N ILE A 123 -11.55 4.90 15.80
CA ILE A 123 -12.70 4.24 16.44
C ILE A 123 -13.73 3.82 15.38
N ARG A 124 -14.06 4.71 14.43
CA ARG A 124 -15.02 4.43 13.35
C ARG A 124 -14.54 3.34 12.40
N PHE A 125 -13.26 3.33 12.06
CA PHE A 125 -12.70 2.27 11.22
C PHE A 125 -12.67 0.93 11.98
N ALA A 126 -12.26 0.97 13.25
CA ALA A 126 -12.19 -0.20 14.11
C ALA A 126 -13.57 -0.83 14.34
N SER A 127 -14.65 -0.04 14.39
CA SER A 127 -16.00 -0.58 14.59
C SER A 127 -16.48 -1.47 13.45
N VAL A 128 -16.14 -1.12 12.21
CA VAL A 128 -16.44 -1.93 11.02
C VAL A 128 -15.48 -3.12 10.92
N TYR A 129 -14.19 -2.88 11.19
CA TYR A 129 -13.16 -3.90 11.06
C TYR A 129 -13.33 -5.05 12.07
N ARG A 130 -13.46 -4.71 13.36
CA ARG A 130 -13.47 -5.70 14.44
C ARG A 130 -14.80 -6.39 14.63
N GLU A 131 -15.90 -5.90 14.04
CA GLU A 131 -17.26 -6.37 14.35
C GLU A 131 -17.35 -6.54 15.87
N PHE A 132 -17.36 -5.43 16.61
CA PHE A 132 -17.54 -5.52 18.05
C PHE A 132 -18.89 -6.20 18.31
N ASN A 133 -18.85 -7.51 18.50
CA ASN A 133 -20.01 -8.33 18.81
C ASN A 133 -20.52 -8.02 20.23
N ASP A 134 -19.72 -7.29 21.01
CA ASP A 134 -20.01 -6.93 22.38
C ASP A 134 -19.55 -5.51 22.69
N ILE A 135 -20.43 -4.75 23.35
CA ILE A 135 -20.22 -3.39 23.84
C ILE A 135 -19.05 -3.36 24.83
N GLU A 136 -18.83 -4.42 25.60
CA GLU A 136 -17.71 -4.52 26.55
C GLU A 136 -16.34 -4.49 25.86
N SER A 137 -16.22 -5.12 24.70
CA SER A 137 -14.98 -5.11 23.90
C SER A 137 -14.66 -3.70 23.39
N PHE A 138 -15.70 -2.94 23.05
CA PHE A 138 -15.57 -1.53 22.68
C PHE A 138 -15.18 -0.66 23.88
N GLU A 139 -15.82 -0.85 25.04
CA GLU A 139 -15.48 -0.14 26.27
C GLU A 139 -14.04 -0.39 26.72
N ASN A 140 -13.57 -1.63 26.64
CA ASN A 140 -12.21 -1.99 27.00
C ASN A 140 -11.18 -1.30 26.10
N GLU A 141 -11.48 -1.15 24.81
CA GLU A 141 -10.61 -0.42 23.89
C GLU A 141 -10.64 1.10 24.16
N LEU A 142 -11.81 1.66 24.50
CA LEU A 142 -11.92 3.05 24.97
C LEU A 142 -11.15 3.29 26.28
N LYS A 143 -11.19 2.34 27.23
CA LYS A 143 -10.43 2.40 28.48
C LYS A 143 -8.92 2.41 28.22
N LYS A 144 -8.44 1.60 27.27
CA LYS A 144 -7.02 1.62 26.85
C LYS A 144 -6.62 2.96 26.22
N LEU A 145 -7.48 3.55 25.39
CA LEU A 145 -7.24 4.88 24.82
C LEU A 145 -7.21 5.99 25.89
N LYS A 146 -8.07 5.91 26.91
CA LYS A 146 -8.08 6.87 28.04
C LYS A 146 -6.82 6.74 28.89
N LYS A 147 -6.33 5.52 29.17
CA LYS A 147 -5.09 5.29 29.92
C LYS A 147 -3.85 5.82 29.21
N ALA A 148 -3.75 5.63 27.88
CA ALA A 148 -2.65 6.18 27.08
C ALA A 148 -2.58 7.72 27.08
N LYS A 149 -3.62 8.42 27.56
CA LYS A 149 -3.67 9.88 27.69
C LYS A 149 -3.11 10.39 29.04
N LYS A 150 -2.87 9.50 30.02
CA LYS A 150 -2.32 9.85 31.35
C LYS A 150 -0.80 9.64 31.46
N SER A 151 -0.17 9.09 30.42
CA SER A 151 1.27 8.75 30.39
C SER A 151 2.12 9.72 29.57
N ASN A 152 1.52 10.80 29.06
CA ASN A 152 2.14 11.94 28.39
C ASN A 152 1.71 13.20 29.12
#